data_AF-A0A1Z5YV56-F1
#
_entry.id   AF-A0A1Z5YV56-F1
#
_cell.length_a   1.000
_cell.length_b   1.000
_cell.length_c   1.000
_cell.angle_alpha   90.00
_cell.angle_beta   90.00
_cell.angle_gamma   90.00
#
_symmetry.space_group_name_H-M   'P 1'
#
loop_
_entity.id
_entity.type
_entity.pdbx_description
1 polymer ?
#
loop_
_entity_poly.entity_id
_entity_poly.type
_entity_poly.pdbx_seq_one_letter_code
_entity_poly.pdbx_strand_id
1 'polypeptide(L)'
;MSTVADLYETANTAASKGCGCSYELYVQKLTREIDQTASRLAPDQAAALQDYARQKGDYAPDADEGHLEGFCCHGIEYGCCPAGCDDVEEDDWDSEDQEAARIALNQEIMAEIEEEAEQARMAAVASRDARVLDRIGMIRRRMAV
;
A
#
# COMPACT_ATOMS: atom_id res chain seq x y z
N MET A 1 -22.83 -41.28 2.99
CA MET A 1 -21.81 -41.08 1.94
C MET A 1 -22.20 -39.83 1.20
N SER A 2 -21.32 -38.81 1.11
CA SER A 2 -21.56 -37.65 0.26
C SER A 2 -21.64 -38.10 -1.20
N THR A 3 -22.63 -37.61 -1.93
CA THR A 3 -22.73 -37.83 -3.37
C THR A 3 -21.71 -36.95 -4.10
N VAL A 4 -21.45 -37.27 -5.37
CA VAL A 4 -20.60 -36.42 -6.22
C VAL A 4 -21.14 -34.98 -6.33
N ALA A 5 -22.46 -34.82 -6.36
CA ALA A 5 -23.09 -33.50 -6.36
C ALA A 5 -22.81 -32.72 -5.07
N ASP A 6 -22.83 -33.38 -3.90
CA ASP A 6 -22.52 -32.73 -2.62
C ASP A 6 -21.05 -32.29 -2.54
N LEU A 7 -20.14 -33.11 -3.10
CA LEU A 7 -18.72 -32.78 -3.19
C LEU A 7 -18.47 -31.58 -4.11
N TYR A 8 -19.13 -31.55 -5.27
CA TYR A 8 -19.07 -30.42 -6.18
C TYR A 8 -19.62 -29.15 -5.53
N GLU A 9 -20.77 -29.20 -4.86
CA GLU A 9 -21.37 -28.02 -4.22
C GLU A 9 -20.49 -27.48 -3.08
N THR A 10 -19.81 -28.37 -2.37
CA THR A 10 -18.82 -27.98 -1.34
C THR A 10 -17.65 -27.23 -1.97
N ALA A 11 -17.08 -27.76 -3.06
CA ALA A 11 -16.00 -27.10 -3.80
C ALA A 11 -16.44 -25.75 -4.39
N ASN A 12 -17.64 -25.69 -4.97
CA ASN A 12 -18.26 -24.48 -5.52
C ASN A 12 -18.44 -23.39 -4.45
N THR A 13 -18.98 -23.76 -3.29
CA THR A 13 -19.16 -22.86 -2.16
C THR A 13 -17.82 -22.35 -1.63
N ALA A 14 -16.78 -23.19 -1.61
CA ALA A 14 -15.44 -22.79 -1.18
C ALA A 14 -14.79 -21.82 -2.19
N ALA A 15 -14.87 -22.12 -3.49
CA ALA A 15 -14.32 -21.29 -4.56
C ALA A 15 -14.95 -19.89 -4.59
N SER A 16 -16.29 -19.82 -4.45
CA SER A 16 -17.06 -18.57 -4.46
C SER A 16 -16.71 -17.61 -3.32
N LYS A 17 -16.17 -18.11 -2.20
CA LYS A 17 -15.85 -17.27 -1.04
C LYS A 17 -14.53 -16.54 -1.25
N GLY A 18 -14.58 -15.21 -1.34
CA GLY A 18 -13.36 -14.39 -1.47
C GLY A 18 -12.71 -14.51 -2.85
N CYS A 19 -13.49 -14.76 -3.92
CA CYS A 19 -13.03 -14.59 -5.30
C CYS A 19 -13.24 -13.16 -5.84
N GLY A 20 -13.69 -12.22 -4.98
CA GLY A 20 -13.91 -10.82 -5.37
C GLY A 20 -14.91 -10.62 -6.52
N CYS A 21 -15.76 -11.61 -6.80
CA CYS A 21 -16.61 -11.69 -7.98
C CYS A 21 -15.85 -11.77 -9.32
N SER A 22 -14.54 -12.07 -9.33
CA SER A 22 -13.81 -12.45 -10.54
C SER A 22 -14.17 -13.89 -10.93
N TYR A 23 -14.54 -14.06 -12.19
CA TYR A 23 -14.86 -15.37 -12.76
C TYR A 23 -13.60 -16.21 -12.91
N GLU A 24 -12.50 -15.59 -13.34
CA GLU A 24 -11.19 -16.20 -13.56
C GLU A 24 -10.64 -16.78 -12.25
N LEU A 25 -10.68 -15.99 -11.17
CA LEU A 25 -10.24 -16.46 -9.86
C LEU A 25 -11.19 -17.53 -9.31
N TYR A 26 -12.50 -17.42 -9.56
CA TYR A 26 -13.45 -18.48 -9.19
C TYR A 26 -13.13 -19.81 -9.88
N VAL A 27 -12.87 -19.81 -11.20
CA VAL A 27 -12.53 -21.01 -11.98
C VAL A 27 -11.24 -21.65 -11.49
N GLN A 28 -10.18 -20.85 -11.24
CA GLN A 28 -8.92 -21.34 -10.67
C GLN A 28 -9.15 -22.01 -9.31
N LYS A 29 -9.90 -21.35 -8.41
CA LYS A 29 -10.19 -21.88 -7.09
C LYS A 29 -11.06 -23.13 -7.14
N LEU A 30 -12.10 -23.16 -7.99
CA LEU A 30 -12.95 -24.31 -8.17
C LEU A 30 -12.14 -25.51 -8.66
N THR A 31 -11.31 -25.30 -9.67
CA THR A 31 -10.42 -26.33 -10.21
C THR A 31 -9.54 -26.92 -9.12
N ARG A 32 -8.87 -26.05 -8.36
CA ARG A 32 -8.02 -26.44 -7.23
C ARG A 32 -8.78 -27.21 -6.15
N GLU A 33 -10.00 -26.79 -5.78
CA GLU A 33 -10.82 -27.48 -4.77
C GLU A 33 -11.30 -28.85 -5.26
N ILE A 34 -11.66 -28.97 -6.54
CA ILE A 34 -12.03 -30.24 -7.18
C ILE A 34 -10.84 -31.20 -7.18
N ASP A 35 -9.66 -30.74 -7.57
CA ASP A 35 -8.46 -31.59 -7.64
C ASP A 35 -7.97 -32.01 -6.25
N GLN A 36 -7.99 -31.10 -5.27
CA GLN A 36 -7.70 -31.44 -3.88
C GLN A 36 -8.69 -32.47 -3.33
N THR A 37 -9.98 -32.32 -3.63
CA THR A 37 -11.01 -33.26 -3.20
C THR A 37 -10.80 -34.61 -3.87
N ALA A 38 -10.59 -34.65 -5.19
CA ALA A 38 -10.33 -35.84 -5.97
C ALA A 38 -9.09 -36.62 -5.47
N SER A 39 -8.03 -35.93 -5.07
CA SER A 39 -6.79 -36.55 -4.55
C SER A 39 -6.99 -37.39 -3.28
N ARG A 40 -8.10 -37.20 -2.56
CA ARG A 40 -8.42 -37.90 -1.30
C ARG A 40 -9.45 -39.01 -1.47
N LEU A 41 -9.98 -39.19 -2.68
CA LEU A 41 -11.03 -40.16 -3.00
C LEU A 41 -10.44 -41.43 -3.62
N ALA A 42 -11.25 -42.50 -3.67
CA ALA A 42 -10.93 -43.67 -4.48
C ALA A 42 -10.94 -43.28 -5.99
N PRO A 43 -10.16 -43.96 -6.86
CA PRO A 43 -9.99 -43.55 -8.25
C PRO A 43 -11.30 -43.43 -9.06
N ASP A 44 -12.26 -44.33 -8.82
CA ASP A 44 -13.60 -44.31 -9.43
C ASP A 44 -14.42 -43.10 -8.99
N GLN A 45 -14.35 -42.75 -7.71
CA GLN A 45 -15.03 -41.59 -7.14
C GLN A 45 -14.38 -40.27 -7.59
N ALA A 46 -13.05 -40.24 -7.68
CA ALA A 46 -12.29 -39.10 -8.18
C ALA A 46 -12.65 -38.81 -9.64
N ALA A 47 -12.65 -39.84 -10.51
CA ALA A 47 -13.06 -39.71 -11.90
C ALA A 47 -14.51 -39.23 -12.03
N ALA A 48 -15.43 -39.79 -11.23
CA ALA A 48 -16.82 -39.37 -11.24
C ALA A 48 -16.99 -37.89 -10.83
N LEU A 49 -16.21 -37.39 -9.86
CA LEU A 49 -16.22 -35.99 -9.46
C LEU A 49 -15.71 -35.07 -10.57
N GLN A 50 -14.57 -35.40 -11.18
CA GLN A 50 -14.00 -34.60 -12.26
C GLN A 50 -14.92 -34.59 -13.48
N ASP A 51 -15.52 -35.72 -13.85
CA ASP A 51 -16.47 -35.78 -14.98
C ASP A 51 -17.75 -34.98 -14.70
N TYR A 52 -18.25 -35.02 -13.46
CA TYR A 52 -19.37 -34.17 -13.05
C TYR A 52 -19.00 -32.69 -13.12
N ALA A 53 -17.80 -32.31 -12.68
CA ALA A 53 -17.31 -30.94 -12.74
C ALA A 53 -17.13 -30.45 -14.19
N ARG A 54 -16.62 -31.30 -15.10
CA ARG A 54 -16.56 -31.00 -16.54
C ARG A 54 -17.95 -30.77 -17.15
N GLN A 55 -18.95 -31.55 -16.74
CA GLN A 55 -20.33 -31.36 -17.21
C GLN A 55 -20.96 -30.04 -16.73
N LYS A 56 -20.49 -29.49 -15.59
CA LYS A 56 -20.91 -28.18 -15.08
C LYS A 56 -20.29 -27.01 -15.84
N GLY A 57 -19.08 -27.20 -16.37
CA GLY A 57 -18.44 -26.29 -17.34
C GLY A 57 -17.36 -25.37 -16.77
N ASP A 58 -17.30 -25.17 -15.45
CA ASP A 58 -16.34 -24.26 -14.80
C ASP A 58 -15.04 -24.94 -14.33
N TYR A 59 -14.92 -26.26 -14.49
CA TYR A 59 -13.72 -27.01 -14.12
C TYR A 59 -12.70 -26.99 -15.26
N ALA A 60 -11.55 -26.37 -15.03
CA ALA A 60 -10.53 -26.10 -16.04
C ALA A 60 -9.13 -26.58 -15.58
N PRO A 61 -8.86 -27.90 -15.60
CA PRO A 61 -7.59 -28.47 -15.12
C PRO A 61 -6.35 -28.08 -15.95
N ASP A 62 -6.55 -27.58 -17.17
CA ASP A 62 -5.49 -27.09 -18.04
C ASP A 62 -5.30 -25.56 -17.93
N ALA A 63 -6.06 -24.88 -17.07
CA ALA A 63 -5.91 -23.44 -16.85
C ALA A 63 -4.63 -23.16 -16.05
N ASP A 64 -4.00 -22.02 -16.33
CA ASP A 64 -2.81 -21.60 -15.60
C ASP A 64 -3.17 -21.39 -14.12
N GLU A 65 -2.48 -22.11 -13.23
CA GLU A 65 -2.61 -21.98 -11.76
C GLU A 65 -1.90 -20.71 -11.24
N GLY A 66 -1.27 -19.95 -12.14
CA GLY A 66 -0.59 -18.71 -11.84
C GLY A 66 -1.48 -17.65 -11.21
N HIS A 67 -0.82 -16.76 -10.47
CA HIS A 67 -1.42 -15.51 -9.99
C HIS A 67 -1.98 -14.72 -11.19
N LEU A 68 -3.17 -14.14 -11.04
CA LEU A 68 -3.74 -13.26 -12.05
C LEU A 68 -2.91 -11.97 -12.09
N GLU A 69 -2.05 -11.85 -13.10
CA GLU A 69 -1.18 -10.68 -13.28
C GLU A 69 -2.00 -9.38 -13.35
N GLY A 70 -1.62 -8.39 -12.54
CA GLY A 70 -2.35 -7.12 -12.41
C GLY A 70 -3.55 -7.15 -11.44
N PHE A 71 -3.82 -8.27 -10.77
CA PHE A 71 -4.91 -8.40 -9.80
C PHE A 71 -4.38 -8.78 -8.42
N CYS A 72 -5.06 -8.35 -7.36
CA CYS A 72 -4.78 -8.81 -6.01
C CYS A 72 -5.23 -10.27 -5.81
N CYS A 73 -4.91 -10.85 -4.65
CA CYS A 73 -5.32 -12.22 -4.30
C CYS A 73 -6.85 -12.43 -4.19
N HIS A 74 -7.63 -11.34 -4.22
CA HIS A 74 -9.08 -11.38 -4.30
C HIS A 74 -9.60 -11.32 -5.74
N GLY A 75 -8.74 -11.27 -6.76
CA GLY A 75 -9.12 -11.24 -8.17
C GLY A 75 -9.65 -9.88 -8.62
N ILE A 76 -9.33 -8.81 -7.89
CA ILE A 76 -9.70 -7.44 -8.22
C ILE A 76 -8.42 -6.71 -8.61
N GLU A 77 -8.50 -5.87 -9.63
CA GLU A 77 -7.38 -5.03 -10.08
C GLU A 77 -6.77 -4.27 -8.89
N TYR A 78 -5.44 -4.18 -8.86
CA TYR A 78 -4.73 -3.42 -7.83
C TYR A 78 -5.21 -1.95 -7.80
N GLY A 79 -5.25 -1.34 -6.62
CA GLY A 79 -5.80 0.01 -6.43
C GLY A 79 -7.32 0.11 -6.48
N CYS A 80 -8.01 -0.92 -6.98
CA CYS A 80 -9.47 -0.96 -7.08
C CYS A 80 -10.13 -1.87 -6.02
N CYS A 81 -9.33 -2.62 -5.26
CA CYS A 81 -9.84 -3.54 -4.25
C CYS A 81 -10.38 -2.80 -3.01
N PRO A 82 -11.63 -3.01 -2.57
CA PRO A 82 -12.19 -2.37 -1.37
C PRO A 82 -11.46 -2.71 -0.07
N ALA A 83 -10.64 -3.77 -0.07
CA ALA A 83 -9.79 -4.14 1.05
C ALA A 83 -8.49 -3.29 1.13
N GLY A 84 -8.25 -2.41 0.16
CA GLY A 84 -7.02 -1.61 0.07
C GLY A 84 -5.83 -2.43 -0.44
N CYS A 85 -6.06 -3.34 -1.39
CA CYS A 85 -4.96 -4.04 -2.06
C CYS A 85 -4.41 -3.15 -3.17
N ASP A 86 -3.22 -2.61 -2.96
CA ASP A 86 -2.47 -1.83 -3.94
C ASP A 86 -1.37 -2.70 -4.57
N ASP A 87 -0.95 -2.29 -5.76
CA ASP A 87 0.25 -2.88 -6.37
C ASP A 87 1.45 -2.41 -5.57
N VAL A 88 2.34 -3.33 -5.22
CA VAL A 88 3.57 -3.00 -4.49
C VAL A 88 4.57 -2.31 -5.43
N GLU A 89 4.35 -2.43 -6.75
CA GLU A 89 5.22 -1.95 -7.82
C GLU A 89 4.69 -0.62 -8.42
N GLU A 90 4.24 0.33 -7.61
CA GLU A 90 4.08 1.71 -8.09
C GLU A 90 4.29 2.78 -7.00
N ASP A 91 5.16 2.49 -6.03
CA ASP A 91 5.76 3.51 -5.14
C ASP A 91 7.19 3.87 -5.62
N ASP A 92 7.37 4.09 -6.93
CA ASP A 92 8.52 4.88 -7.46
C ASP A 92 8.26 6.39 -7.28
N TRP A 93 7.44 6.75 -6.29
CA TRP A 93 7.05 8.12 -5.99
C TRP A 93 8.16 8.95 -5.37
N ASP A 94 9.39 8.45 -5.32
CA ASP A 94 10.62 9.24 -5.26
C ASP A 94 11.81 8.35 -5.66
N SER A 95 12.22 8.40 -6.93
CA SER A 95 13.57 7.93 -7.29
C SER A 95 14.59 8.50 -6.28
N GLU A 96 15.61 7.76 -5.88
CA GLU A 96 16.59 8.19 -4.85
C GLU A 96 17.17 9.60 -5.14
N ASP A 97 17.30 9.95 -6.42
CA ASP A 97 17.74 11.27 -6.90
C ASP A 97 16.76 12.41 -6.56
N GLN A 98 15.45 12.16 -6.60
CA GLN A 98 14.40 13.12 -6.22
C GLN A 98 14.35 13.32 -4.70
N GLU A 99 14.51 12.27 -3.92
CA GLU A 99 14.58 12.38 -2.45
C GLU A 99 15.82 13.17 -2.02
N ALA A 100 16.98 12.92 -2.64
CA ALA A 100 18.20 13.68 -2.37
C ALA A 100 18.02 15.17 -2.69
N ALA A 101 17.35 15.51 -3.80
CA ALA A 101 17.06 16.89 -4.18
C ALA A 101 16.12 17.57 -3.17
N ARG A 102 15.10 16.86 -2.68
CA ARG A 102 14.17 17.36 -1.66
C ARG A 102 14.87 17.61 -0.31
N ILE A 103 15.75 16.70 0.10
CA ILE A 103 16.56 16.87 1.31
C ILE A 103 17.47 18.10 1.18
N ALA A 104 18.16 18.27 0.05
CA ALA A 104 19.04 19.40 -0.19
C ALA A 104 18.29 20.74 -0.14
N LEU A 105 17.13 20.82 -0.80
CA LEU A 105 16.29 22.02 -0.77
C LEU A 105 15.81 22.35 0.66
N ASN A 106 15.37 21.34 1.42
CA ASN A 106 14.98 21.55 2.81
C ASN A 106 16.14 22.08 3.67
N GLN A 107 17.36 21.59 3.46
CA GLN A 107 18.53 22.08 4.17
C GLN A 107 18.86 23.53 3.83
N GLU A 108 18.72 23.93 2.56
CA GLU A 108 18.91 25.31 2.12
C GLU A 108 17.89 26.26 2.77
N ILE A 109 16.61 25.90 2.74
CA ILE A 109 15.53 26.67 3.38
C ILE A 109 15.79 26.83 4.89
N MET A 110 16.18 25.76 5.57
CA MET A 110 16.46 25.82 7.00
C MET A 110 17.66 26.71 7.34
N ALA A 111 18.70 26.69 6.50
CA ALA A 111 19.86 27.55 6.65
C ALA A 111 19.51 29.04 6.45
N GLU A 112 18.67 29.36 5.46
CA GLU A 112 18.18 30.73 5.23
C GLU A 112 17.38 31.25 6.43
N ILE A 113 16.47 30.42 6.97
CA ILE A 113 15.68 30.78 8.16
C ILE A 113 16.59 31.02 9.38
N GLU A 114 17.61 30.20 9.58
CA GLU A 114 18.56 30.38 10.67
C GLU A 114 19.36 31.69 10.53
N GLU A 115 19.80 32.01 9.30
CA GLU A 115 20.48 33.27 9.02
C GLU A 115 19.58 34.48 9.32
N GLU A 116 18.34 34.47 8.83
CA GLU A 116 17.38 35.54 9.12
C GLU A 116 17.13 35.70 10.63
N ALA A 117 17.00 34.59 11.36
CA ALA A 117 16.81 34.60 12.80
C ALA A 117 18.03 35.17 13.53
N GLU A 118 19.24 34.84 13.09
CA GLU A 118 20.48 35.40 13.63
C GLU A 118 20.59 36.89 13.35
N GLN A 119 20.28 37.34 12.13
CA GLN A 119 20.25 38.76 11.77
C GLN A 119 19.24 39.53 12.62
N ALA A 120 18.03 39.01 12.81
CA ALA A 120 17.01 39.60 13.67
C ALA A 120 17.49 39.71 15.13
N ARG A 121 18.17 38.67 15.64
CA ARG A 121 18.77 38.67 16.98
C ARG A 121 19.84 39.75 17.11
N MET A 122 20.74 39.88 16.13
CA MET A 122 21.77 40.92 16.12
C MET A 122 21.17 42.32 16.09
N ALA A 123 20.14 42.54 15.25
CA ALA A 123 19.43 43.81 15.18
C ALA A 123 18.75 44.18 16.52
N ALA A 124 18.15 43.20 17.20
CA ALA A 124 17.54 43.42 18.52
C ALA A 124 18.57 43.82 19.59
N VAL A 125 19.75 43.19 19.59
CA VAL A 125 20.87 43.56 20.48
C VAL A 125 21.33 44.98 20.18
N ALA A 126 21.56 45.33 18.92
CA ALA A 126 21.99 46.68 18.53
C ALA A 126 20.98 47.76 18.97
N SER A 127 19.67 47.50 18.79
CA SER A 127 18.60 48.40 19.23
C SER A 127 18.54 48.56 20.76
N ARG A 128 18.76 47.47 21.52
CA ARG A 128 18.87 47.54 22.98
C ARG A 128 20.06 48.38 23.40
N ASP A 129 21.22 48.14 22.81
CA ASP A 129 22.47 48.81 23.20
C ASP A 129 22.42 50.31 22.86
N ALA A 130 21.81 50.69 21.73
CA ALA A 130 21.55 52.09 21.38
C ALA A 130 20.70 52.81 22.45
N ARG A 131 19.63 52.16 22.93
CA ARG A 131 18.78 52.71 24.01
C ARG A 131 19.54 52.87 25.32
N VAL A 132 20.42 51.93 25.65
CA VAL A 132 21.28 52.01 26.85
C VAL A 132 22.25 53.20 26.75
N LEU A 133 22.91 53.36 25.61
CA LEU A 133 23.86 54.45 25.39
C LEU A 133 23.18 55.84 25.45
N ASP A 134 22.00 55.98 24.84
CA ASP A 134 21.21 57.22 24.95
C ASP A 134 20.85 57.52 26.41
N ARG A 135 20.42 56.50 27.17
CA ARG A 135 20.10 56.65 28.60
C ARG A 135 21.32 57.08 29.42
N ILE A 136 22.49 56.49 29.18
CA ILE A 136 23.75 56.90 29.82
C ILE A 136 24.07 58.36 29.48
N GLY A 137 23.91 58.75 28.21
CA GLY A 137 24.10 60.13 27.76
C GLY A 137 23.18 61.11 28.49
N MET A 138 21.90 60.76 28.66
CA MET A 138 20.95 61.57 29.44
C MET A 138 21.36 61.72 30.90
N ILE A 139 21.80 60.64 31.55
CA ILE A 139 22.25 60.68 32.95
C ILE A 139 23.49 61.58 33.08
N ARG A 140 24.50 61.41 32.21
CA ARG A 140 25.71 62.24 32.21
C ARG A 140 25.40 63.73 32.06
N ARG A 141 24.47 64.08 31.15
CA ARG A 141 24.02 65.48 30.98
C ARG A 141 23.36 66.05 32.23
N ARG A 142 22.58 65.25 32.96
CA ARG A 142 21.94 65.68 34.23
C ARG A 142 22.94 65.86 35.37
N MET A 143 24.02 65.09 35.39
CA MET A 143 25.05 65.18 36.43
C MET A 143 26.06 66.31 36.20
N ALA A 144 26.08 66.92 35.01
CA ALA A 144 26.98 68.01 34.64
C ALA A 144 26.38 69.41 34.87
N VAL A 145 25.17 69.48 35.45
CA VAL A 145 24.46 70.69 35.89
C VAL A 145 24.46 70.71 37.41
#